data_AF-A0A3P8AUQ7-F1
#
_entry.id   AF-A0A3P8AUQ7-F1
#
_cell.length_a   1.000
_cell.length_b   1.000
_cell.length_c   1.000
_cell.angle_alpha   90.00
_cell.angle_beta   90.00
_cell.angle_gamma   90.00
#
_symmetry.space_group_name_H-M   'P 1'
#
loop_
_entity.id
_entity.type
_entity.pdbx_description
1 polymer ?
#
loop_
_entity_poly.entity_id
_entity_poly.type
_entity_poly.pdbx_seq_one_letter_code
_entity_poly.pdbx_strand_id
1 'polypeptide(L)'
;MPNRYFFFRKGNRLHLRRAVVDHVSDAFLDTSTPLLILIDAAKRRDSEATTQAGHMFLEHANKLVDVAHLACEMSSDVEGVRIIRYTANQLRRLAPQVVNAAHLLCARADSKVAQENMELFRDIWQDKVKLLTMAIDSIMTLDDFLAVSEAHIVEDAMTGLQSIPFHSDLQAVHEGDGDMLDRASGAIRGRSLRVCSAVDAEMDSLQPSTYTDRVKLATRRLRDESNQYAIRAEAVVTRLEATGPNSTQEERDRDSDEFINACTLVHDAVKEIRNALLVNRHPEDVDSDNEYEDDGQTNVHDNASRISEGENQQKIMRRLPEEDKKKIQEQIDVFKITQTKFEREVAKWDESGNDIIVLAKHMCMIMTDMTDFTRDRLGSVYTSMSGIVASRCLAPNYKRILACTRRATHVMISNHIDHSRRPI
;
A
#
# COMPACT_ATOMS: atom_id res chain seq x y z
N MET A 1 26.34 31.26 -4.34
CA MET A 1 24.86 31.32 -4.16
C MET A 1 24.02 30.86 -5.37
N PRO A 2 24.41 29.90 -6.25
CA PRO A 2 23.45 29.26 -7.19
C PRO A 2 22.92 27.88 -6.74
N ASN A 3 23.61 27.16 -5.86
CA ASN A 3 23.29 25.74 -5.60
C ASN A 3 21.99 25.49 -4.80
N ARG A 4 21.61 26.35 -3.84
CA ARG A 4 20.41 26.10 -3.02
C ARG A 4 19.09 26.15 -3.81
N TYR A 5 19.00 26.97 -4.86
CA TYR A 5 17.80 27.04 -5.71
C TYR A 5 17.69 25.86 -6.68
N PHE A 6 18.81 25.25 -7.06
CA PHE A 6 18.82 24.10 -7.96
C PHE A 6 18.38 22.81 -7.25
N PHE A 7 18.82 22.62 -6.00
CA PHE A 7 18.43 21.48 -5.16
C PHE A 7 16.96 21.53 -4.73
N PHE A 8 16.44 22.69 -4.32
CA PHE A 8 15.01 22.83 -3.97
C PHE A 8 14.07 22.55 -5.15
N ARG A 9 14.50 22.90 -6.37
CA ARG A 9 13.72 22.68 -7.60
C ARG A 9 13.76 21.23 -8.09
N LYS A 10 14.83 20.49 -7.77
CA LYS A 10 14.94 19.04 -8.02
C LYS A 10 14.08 18.23 -7.05
N GLY A 11 14.16 18.51 -5.74
CA GLY A 11 13.34 17.84 -4.72
C GLY A 11 11.84 17.96 -5.02
N ASN A 12 11.34 19.18 -5.26
CA ASN A 12 9.93 19.39 -5.59
C ASN A 12 9.46 18.65 -6.87
N ARG A 13 10.34 18.45 -7.85
CA ARG A 13 10.02 17.70 -9.07
C ARG A 13 9.95 16.20 -8.82
N LEU A 14 10.81 15.66 -7.96
CA LEU A 14 10.76 14.25 -7.56
C LEU A 14 9.49 13.94 -6.75
N HIS A 15 9.10 14.82 -5.82
CA HIS A 15 7.84 14.68 -5.08
C HIS A 15 6.61 14.70 -5.99
N LEU A 16 6.59 15.63 -6.95
CA LEU A 16 5.51 15.70 -7.93
C LEU A 16 5.49 14.45 -8.81
N ARG A 17 6.64 13.97 -9.27
CA ARG A 17 6.74 12.74 -10.07
C ARG A 17 6.22 11.52 -9.32
N ARG A 18 6.62 11.34 -8.06
CA ARG A 18 6.15 10.22 -7.21
C ARG A 18 4.65 10.32 -6.92
N ALA A 19 4.11 11.53 -6.71
CA ALA A 19 2.67 11.75 -6.56
C ALA A 19 1.87 11.43 -7.84
N VAL A 20 2.46 11.62 -9.03
CA VAL A 20 1.81 11.20 -10.28
C VAL A 20 1.84 9.69 -10.45
N VAL A 21 2.98 9.05 -10.14
CA VAL A 21 3.10 7.58 -10.18
C VAL A 21 2.12 6.92 -9.21
N ASP A 22 1.93 7.52 -8.03
CA ASP A 22 0.90 7.16 -7.04
C ASP A 22 -0.51 7.14 -7.66
N HIS A 23 -0.95 8.25 -8.26
CA HIS A 23 -2.25 8.32 -8.93
C HIS A 23 -2.40 7.33 -10.09
N VAL A 24 -1.32 7.06 -10.82
CA VAL A 24 -1.31 6.10 -11.94
C VAL A 24 -1.43 4.67 -11.42
N SER A 25 -0.65 4.33 -10.39
CA SER A 25 -0.67 3.02 -9.73
C SER A 25 -2.08 2.68 -9.24
N ASP A 26 -2.82 3.65 -8.71
CA ASP A 26 -4.19 3.46 -8.26
C ASP A 26 -5.23 3.45 -9.38
N ALA A 27 -5.19 4.43 -10.29
CA ALA A 27 -6.20 4.54 -11.33
C ALA A 27 -6.15 3.37 -12.33
N PHE A 28 -4.96 2.83 -12.60
CA PHE A 28 -4.74 1.74 -13.54
C PHE A 28 -4.63 0.36 -12.88
N LEU A 29 -4.96 0.25 -11.59
CA LEU A 29 -4.98 -1.04 -10.89
C LEU A 29 -6.08 -1.96 -11.42
N ASP A 30 -7.32 -1.44 -11.47
CA ASP A 30 -8.48 -2.16 -11.99
C ASP A 30 -9.16 -1.37 -13.10
N THR A 31 -8.82 -1.72 -14.33
CA THR A 31 -9.35 -1.08 -15.53
C THR A 31 -10.46 -1.87 -16.22
N SER A 32 -10.78 -3.07 -15.72
CA SER A 32 -11.70 -4.00 -16.39
C SER A 32 -13.03 -4.15 -15.67
N THR A 33 -13.06 -4.07 -14.34
CA THR A 33 -14.28 -4.32 -13.57
C THR A 33 -15.44 -3.39 -13.93
N PRO A 34 -15.26 -2.05 -14.08
CA PRO A 34 -16.38 -1.17 -14.45
C PRO A 34 -17.03 -1.56 -15.79
N LEU A 35 -16.23 -2.02 -16.75
CA LEU A 35 -16.73 -2.52 -18.03
C LEU A 35 -17.49 -3.84 -17.87
N LEU A 36 -16.97 -4.77 -17.07
CA LEU A 36 -17.60 -6.07 -16.84
C LEU A 36 -18.95 -5.92 -16.12
N ILE A 37 -19.04 -5.02 -15.13
CA ILE A 37 -20.30 -4.70 -14.44
C ILE A 37 -21.33 -4.14 -15.43
N LEU A 38 -20.92 -3.23 -16.31
CA LEU A 38 -21.78 -2.67 -17.36
C LEU A 38 -22.31 -3.76 -18.32
N ILE A 39 -21.43 -4.63 -18.80
CA ILE A 39 -21.80 -5.72 -19.72
C ILE A 39 -22.72 -6.73 -19.02
N ASP A 40 -22.46 -7.06 -17.77
CA ASP A 40 -23.29 -7.98 -16.98
C ASP A 40 -24.70 -7.42 -16.76
N ALA A 41 -24.82 -6.15 -16.35
CA ALA A 41 -26.11 -5.48 -16.21
C ALA A 41 -26.90 -5.46 -17.52
N ALA A 42 -26.23 -5.18 -18.64
CA ALA A 42 -26.83 -5.22 -19.97
C ALA A 42 -27.31 -6.63 -20.35
N LYS A 43 -26.52 -7.68 -20.07
CA LYS A 43 -26.90 -9.08 -20.33
C LYS A 43 -28.11 -9.52 -19.50
N ARG A 44 -28.26 -9.00 -18.28
CA ARG A 44 -29.43 -9.24 -17.41
C ARG A 44 -30.69 -8.48 -17.85
N ARG A 45 -30.61 -7.64 -18.89
CA ARG A 45 -31.70 -6.77 -19.39
C ARG A 45 -32.22 -5.79 -18.34
N ASP A 46 -31.36 -5.42 -17.40
CA ASP A 46 -31.69 -4.45 -16.37
C ASP A 46 -31.33 -3.06 -16.87
N SER A 47 -32.32 -2.33 -17.39
CA SER A 47 -32.08 -1.00 -17.98
C SER A 47 -31.63 0.04 -16.95
N GLU A 48 -32.07 -0.08 -15.70
CA GLU A 48 -31.70 0.84 -14.62
C GLU A 48 -30.25 0.57 -14.19
N ALA A 49 -29.92 -0.69 -13.90
CA ALA A 49 -28.56 -1.08 -13.56
C ALA A 49 -27.57 -0.81 -14.72
N THR A 50 -27.98 -1.01 -15.98
CA THR A 50 -27.14 -0.68 -17.14
C THR A 50 -26.85 0.81 -17.22
N THR A 51 -27.83 1.67 -16.91
CA THR A 51 -27.64 3.13 -16.89
C THR A 51 -26.68 3.53 -15.78
N GLN A 52 -26.87 3.00 -14.57
CA GLN A 52 -26.00 3.29 -13.43
C GLN A 52 -24.57 2.80 -13.66
N ALA A 53 -24.41 1.57 -14.15
CA ALA A 53 -23.11 1.01 -14.52
C ALA A 53 -22.45 1.80 -15.68
N GLY A 54 -23.26 2.35 -16.60
CA GLY A 54 -22.79 3.22 -17.67
C GLY A 54 -22.18 4.52 -17.12
N HIS A 55 -22.83 5.14 -16.13
CA HIS A 55 -22.28 6.31 -15.43
C HIS A 55 -20.96 5.98 -14.70
N MET A 56 -20.93 4.88 -13.94
CA MET A 56 -19.71 4.44 -13.25
C MET A 56 -18.55 4.17 -14.23
N PHE A 57 -18.84 3.54 -15.37
CA PHE A 57 -17.85 3.29 -16.41
C PHE A 57 -17.32 4.59 -17.03
N LEU A 58 -18.19 5.57 -17.31
CA LEU A 58 -17.78 6.87 -17.85
C LEU A 58 -16.94 7.68 -16.85
N GLU A 59 -17.29 7.65 -15.57
CA GLU A 59 -16.51 8.29 -14.52
C GLU A 59 -15.11 7.68 -14.41
N HIS A 60 -15.02 6.33 -14.40
CA HIS A 60 -13.76 5.63 -14.41
C HIS A 60 -12.92 5.95 -15.68
N ALA A 61 -13.56 5.96 -16.85
CA ALA A 61 -12.92 6.35 -18.11
C ALA A 61 -12.31 7.76 -18.07
N ASN A 62 -13.04 8.73 -17.49
CA ASN A 62 -12.54 10.09 -17.31
C ASN A 62 -11.36 10.13 -16.33
N LYS A 63 -11.43 9.40 -15.22
CA LYS A 63 -10.32 9.28 -14.26
C LYS A 63 -9.04 8.76 -14.93
N LEU A 64 -9.12 7.73 -15.78
CA LEU A 64 -7.98 7.22 -16.53
C LEU A 64 -7.37 8.29 -17.45
N VAL A 65 -8.21 9.06 -18.14
CA VAL A 65 -7.78 10.15 -19.04
C VAL A 65 -7.12 11.30 -18.28
N ASP A 66 -7.70 11.71 -17.16
CA ASP A 66 -7.18 12.82 -16.35
C ASP A 66 -5.82 12.46 -15.74
N VAL A 67 -5.68 11.25 -15.21
CA VAL A 67 -4.41 10.74 -14.67
C VAL A 67 -3.35 10.62 -15.77
N ALA A 68 -3.73 10.19 -16.97
CA ALA A 68 -2.82 10.17 -18.13
C ALA A 68 -2.35 11.57 -18.54
N HIS A 69 -3.22 12.57 -18.46
CA HIS A 69 -2.84 13.96 -18.72
C HIS A 69 -1.91 14.52 -17.66
N LEU A 70 -2.14 14.19 -16.38
CA LEU A 70 -1.23 14.55 -15.29
C LEU A 70 0.18 13.95 -15.50
N ALA A 71 0.26 12.68 -15.93
CA ALA A 71 1.52 12.05 -16.32
C ALA A 71 2.24 12.80 -17.45
N CYS A 72 1.49 13.36 -18.40
CA CYS A 72 2.07 14.16 -19.47
C CYS A 72 2.66 15.49 -18.99
N GLU A 73 2.11 16.11 -17.94
CA GLU A 73 2.57 17.41 -17.45
C GLU A 73 3.93 17.33 -16.76
N MET A 74 4.27 16.17 -16.20
CA MET A 74 5.53 15.95 -15.48
C MET A 74 6.64 15.37 -16.36
N SER A 75 6.30 14.83 -17.54
CA SER A 75 7.27 14.22 -18.44
C SER A 75 7.93 15.24 -19.37
N SER A 76 9.22 15.02 -19.64
CA SER A 76 9.97 15.74 -20.67
C SER A 76 10.06 14.99 -22.00
N ASP A 77 9.56 13.75 -22.05
CA ASP A 77 9.51 12.94 -23.28
C ASP A 77 8.38 13.42 -24.19
N VAL A 78 8.75 14.22 -25.20
CA VAL A 78 7.82 14.81 -26.17
C VAL A 78 7.07 13.73 -26.96
N GLU A 79 7.73 12.61 -27.29
CA GLU A 79 7.14 11.55 -28.10
C GLU A 79 6.14 10.72 -27.28
N GLY A 80 6.55 10.26 -26.10
CA GLY A 80 5.67 9.56 -25.16
C GLY A 80 4.44 10.40 -24.80
N VAL A 81 4.62 11.70 -24.50
CA VAL A 81 3.51 12.63 -24.24
C VAL A 81 2.54 12.71 -25.42
N ARG A 82 3.04 12.73 -26.66
CA ARG A 82 2.20 12.76 -27.87
C ARG A 82 1.37 11.49 -27.99
N ILE A 83 1.98 10.32 -27.77
CA ILE A 83 1.31 9.01 -27.84
C ILE A 83 0.23 8.89 -26.75
N ILE A 84 0.54 9.30 -25.51
CA ILE A 84 -0.40 9.27 -24.38
C ILE A 84 -1.60 10.18 -24.66
N ARG A 85 -1.37 11.44 -25.06
CA ARG A 85 -2.45 12.38 -25.37
C ARG A 85 -3.35 11.90 -26.50
N TYR A 86 -2.75 11.33 -27.55
CA TYR A 86 -3.51 10.76 -28.66
C TYR A 86 -4.39 9.59 -28.20
N THR A 87 -3.81 8.65 -27.44
CA THR A 87 -4.52 7.45 -26.96
C THR A 87 -5.62 7.81 -25.95
N ALA A 88 -5.35 8.73 -25.02
CA ALA A 88 -6.32 9.24 -24.06
C ALA A 88 -7.52 9.91 -24.75
N ASN A 89 -7.28 10.70 -25.81
CA ASN A 89 -8.36 11.30 -26.60
C ASN A 89 -9.21 10.24 -27.32
N GLN A 90 -8.60 9.15 -27.79
CA GLN A 90 -9.33 8.04 -28.41
C GLN A 90 -10.20 7.31 -27.39
N LEU A 91 -9.68 7.05 -26.17
CA LEU A 91 -10.47 6.48 -25.07
C LEU A 91 -11.68 7.35 -24.72
N ARG A 92 -11.49 8.66 -24.57
CA ARG A 92 -12.58 9.61 -24.29
C ARG A 92 -13.70 9.55 -25.33
N ARG A 93 -13.36 9.38 -26.62
CA ARG A 93 -14.33 9.26 -27.71
C ARG A 93 -14.98 7.88 -27.79
N LEU A 94 -14.27 6.85 -27.36
CA LEU A 94 -14.74 5.46 -27.37
C LEU A 94 -15.70 5.16 -26.21
N ALA A 95 -15.44 5.71 -25.02
CA ALA A 95 -16.22 5.45 -23.82
C ALA A 95 -17.76 5.57 -24.00
N PRO A 96 -18.31 6.66 -24.59
CA PRO A 96 -19.76 6.73 -24.81
C PRO A 96 -20.28 5.70 -25.83
N GLN A 97 -19.45 5.24 -26.77
CA GLN A 97 -19.84 4.22 -27.74
C GLN A 97 -19.96 2.83 -27.08
N VAL A 98 -19.07 2.53 -26.13
CA VAL A 98 -19.15 1.31 -25.30
C VAL A 98 -20.46 1.30 -24.50
N VAL A 99 -20.83 2.43 -23.88
CA VAL A 99 -22.11 2.57 -23.15
C VAL A 99 -23.31 2.40 -24.09
N ASN A 100 -23.26 2.99 -25.28
CA ASN A 100 -24.33 2.80 -26.27
C ASN A 100 -24.46 1.36 -26.74
N ALA A 101 -23.34 0.64 -26.91
CA ALA A 101 -23.35 -0.78 -27.23
C ALA A 101 -23.98 -1.61 -26.10
N ALA A 102 -23.71 -1.26 -24.83
CA ALA A 102 -24.31 -1.90 -23.67
C ALA A 102 -25.83 -1.66 -23.59
N HIS A 103 -26.29 -0.43 -23.82
CA HIS A 103 -27.73 -0.13 -23.90
C HIS A 103 -28.42 -0.87 -25.04
N LEU A 104 -27.78 -0.98 -26.21
CA LEU A 104 -28.31 -1.74 -27.33
C LEU A 104 -28.42 -3.23 -26.99
N LEU A 105 -27.41 -3.79 -26.33
CA LEU A 105 -27.44 -5.16 -25.83
C LEU A 105 -28.56 -5.35 -24.81
N CYS A 106 -28.73 -4.43 -23.86
CA CYS A 106 -29.80 -4.47 -22.87
C CYS A 106 -31.19 -4.50 -23.52
N ALA A 107 -31.40 -3.68 -24.56
CA ALA A 107 -32.67 -3.63 -25.28
C ALA A 107 -32.90 -4.84 -26.20
N ARG A 108 -31.83 -5.50 -26.67
CA ARG A 108 -31.90 -6.57 -27.69
C ARG A 108 -30.95 -7.72 -27.38
N ALA A 109 -31.03 -8.28 -26.17
CA ALA A 109 -30.08 -9.28 -25.71
C ALA A 109 -30.12 -10.60 -26.52
N ASP A 110 -31.24 -10.93 -27.16
CA ASP A 110 -31.36 -12.12 -28.04
C ASP A 110 -30.71 -11.91 -29.42
N SER A 111 -30.36 -10.68 -29.77
CA SER A 111 -29.79 -10.37 -31.07
C SER A 111 -28.31 -10.70 -31.08
N LYS A 112 -27.92 -11.69 -31.90
CA LYS A 112 -26.51 -12.03 -32.13
C LYS A 112 -25.68 -10.81 -32.55
N VAL A 113 -26.26 -9.93 -33.38
CA VAL A 113 -25.59 -8.70 -33.82
C VAL A 113 -25.34 -7.73 -32.65
N ALA A 114 -26.27 -7.61 -31.70
CA ALA A 114 -26.06 -6.77 -30.52
C ALA A 114 -25.01 -7.36 -29.57
N GLN A 115 -24.97 -8.70 -29.44
CA GLN A 115 -23.94 -9.41 -28.69
C GLN A 115 -22.56 -9.20 -29.31
N GLU A 116 -22.40 -9.47 -30.60
CA GLU A 116 -21.16 -9.28 -31.35
C GLU A 116 -20.70 -7.81 -31.32
N ASN A 117 -21.63 -6.85 -31.40
CA ASN A 117 -21.31 -5.43 -31.29
C ASN A 117 -20.75 -5.06 -29.90
N MET A 118 -21.33 -5.59 -28.82
CA MET A 118 -20.82 -5.35 -27.47
C MET A 118 -19.44 -5.99 -27.26
N GLU A 119 -19.24 -7.21 -27.75
CA GLU A 119 -17.94 -7.89 -27.71
C GLU A 119 -16.86 -7.10 -28.45
N LEU A 120 -17.17 -6.60 -29.66
CA LEU A 120 -16.27 -5.74 -30.42
C LEU A 120 -15.86 -4.48 -29.64
N PHE A 121 -16.83 -3.76 -29.06
CA PHE A 121 -16.53 -2.54 -28.29
C PHE A 121 -15.77 -2.84 -26.99
N ARG A 122 -16.03 -3.98 -26.34
CA ARG A 122 -15.27 -4.46 -25.19
C ARG A 122 -13.80 -4.64 -25.56
N ASP A 123 -13.53 -5.37 -26.64
CA ASP A 123 -12.16 -5.70 -27.05
C ASP A 123 -11.39 -4.44 -27.47
N ILE A 124 -12.01 -3.56 -28.26
CA ILE A 124 -11.41 -2.27 -28.63
C ILE A 124 -11.11 -1.43 -27.38
N TRP A 125 -12.03 -1.38 -26.40
CA TRP A 125 -11.79 -0.64 -25.15
C TRP A 125 -10.58 -1.19 -24.40
N GLN A 126 -10.55 -2.51 -24.17
CA GLN A 126 -9.46 -3.17 -23.44
C GLN A 126 -8.12 -2.96 -24.13
N ASP A 127 -8.06 -3.06 -25.46
CA ASP A 127 -6.85 -2.80 -26.25
C ASP A 127 -6.40 -1.34 -26.11
N LYS A 128 -7.31 -0.37 -26.14
CA LYS A 128 -6.96 1.05 -25.99
C LYS A 128 -6.48 1.39 -24.59
N VAL A 129 -7.10 0.81 -23.56
CA VAL A 129 -6.62 0.95 -22.18
C VAL A 129 -5.22 0.36 -22.05
N LYS A 130 -4.99 -0.85 -22.56
CA LYS A 130 -3.67 -1.50 -22.53
C LYS A 130 -2.60 -0.64 -23.22
N LEU A 131 -2.89 -0.09 -24.39
CA LEU A 131 -1.98 0.82 -25.10
C LEU A 131 -1.70 2.10 -24.30
N LEU A 132 -2.71 2.68 -23.64
CA LEU A 132 -2.53 3.84 -22.79
C LEU A 132 -1.62 3.51 -21.60
N THR A 133 -1.87 2.39 -20.93
CA THR A 133 -1.05 1.89 -19.80
C THR A 133 0.41 1.71 -20.20
N MET A 134 0.67 1.05 -21.33
CA MET A 134 2.04 0.85 -21.85
C MET A 134 2.74 2.17 -22.20
N ALA A 135 2.01 3.13 -22.78
CA ALA A 135 2.56 4.44 -23.11
C ALA A 135 2.88 5.25 -21.83
N ILE A 136 2.03 5.17 -20.82
CA ILE A 136 2.26 5.80 -19.52
C ILE A 136 3.49 5.19 -18.82
N ASP A 137 3.64 3.86 -18.87
CA ASP A 137 4.82 3.19 -18.29
C ASP A 137 6.11 3.66 -18.92
N SER A 138 6.13 3.85 -20.24
CA SER A 138 7.34 4.26 -20.95
C SER A 138 7.90 5.64 -20.54
N ILE A 139 7.07 6.51 -19.95
CA ILE A 139 7.51 7.83 -19.46
C ILE A 139 7.81 7.82 -17.95
N MET A 140 7.54 6.72 -17.26
CA MET A 140 7.80 6.51 -15.83
C MET A 140 9.06 5.66 -15.66
N THR A 141 9.85 5.94 -14.62
CA THR A 141 10.95 5.03 -14.29
C THR A 141 10.43 3.86 -13.49
N LEU A 142 10.97 2.68 -13.78
CA LEU A 142 10.67 1.47 -13.04
C LEU A 142 10.94 1.63 -11.53
N ASP A 143 11.98 2.38 -11.15
CA ASP A 143 12.31 2.66 -9.74
C ASP A 143 11.19 3.40 -9.00
N ASP A 144 10.63 4.47 -9.59
CA ASP A 144 9.56 5.25 -8.96
C ASP A 144 8.29 4.40 -8.87
N PHE A 145 8.00 3.62 -9.93
CA PHE A 145 6.85 2.72 -9.96
C PHE A 145 6.96 1.63 -8.88
N LEU A 146 8.11 0.97 -8.74
CA LEU A 146 8.33 -0.05 -7.72
C LEU A 146 8.23 0.51 -6.31
N ALA A 147 8.79 1.69 -6.06
CA ALA A 147 8.76 2.31 -4.74
C ALA A 147 7.33 2.71 -4.31
N VAL A 148 6.50 3.15 -5.26
CA VAL A 148 5.06 3.40 -5.04
C VAL A 148 4.29 2.10 -4.87
N SER A 149 4.52 1.09 -5.73
CA SER A 149 3.87 -0.22 -5.61
C SER A 149 4.16 -0.91 -4.28
N GLU A 150 5.40 -0.85 -3.78
CA GLU A 150 5.77 -1.38 -2.46
C GLU A 150 4.98 -0.67 -1.34
N ALA A 151 4.90 0.66 -1.39
CA ALA A 151 4.14 1.44 -0.41
C ALA A 151 2.64 1.10 -0.43
N HIS A 152 2.04 0.99 -1.61
CA HIS A 152 0.63 0.64 -1.76
C HIS A 152 0.32 -0.80 -1.34
N ILE A 153 1.20 -1.77 -1.61
CA ILE A 153 1.02 -3.15 -1.13
C ILE A 153 0.97 -3.19 0.40
N VAL A 154 1.80 -2.38 1.07
CA VAL A 154 1.78 -2.26 2.53
C VAL A 154 0.49 -1.60 3.02
N GLU A 155 0.01 -0.56 2.33
CA GLU A 155 -1.25 0.12 2.67
C GLU A 155 -2.48 -0.78 2.47
N ASP A 156 -2.53 -1.52 1.37
CA ASP A 156 -3.57 -2.51 1.12
C ASP A 156 -3.55 -3.62 2.17
N ALA A 157 -2.35 -4.08 2.59
CA ALA A 157 -2.21 -5.07 3.66
C ALA A 157 -2.70 -4.54 5.01
N MET A 158 -2.43 -3.26 5.31
CA MET A 158 -2.98 -2.61 6.51
C MET A 158 -4.50 -2.49 6.45
N THR A 159 -5.05 -2.18 5.28
CA THR A 159 -6.49 -2.07 5.05
C THR A 159 -7.17 -3.44 5.23
N GLY A 160 -6.59 -4.50 4.66
CA GLY A 160 -7.06 -5.87 4.88
C GLY A 160 -7.00 -6.26 6.36
N LEU A 161 -5.90 -5.96 7.06
CA LEU A 161 -5.79 -6.28 8.48
C LEU A 161 -6.82 -5.56 9.36
N GLN A 162 -7.26 -4.35 8.99
CA GLN A 162 -8.33 -3.63 9.70
C GLN A 162 -9.69 -4.31 9.60
N SER A 163 -9.93 -5.09 8.54
CA SER A 163 -11.17 -5.86 8.39
C SER A 163 -11.20 -7.12 9.26
N ILE A 164 -10.05 -7.59 9.72
CA ILE A 164 -9.95 -8.67 10.71
C ILE A 164 -10.20 -8.04 12.09
N PRO A 165 -11.15 -8.54 12.89
CA PRO A 165 -11.48 -7.91 14.17
C PRO A 165 -10.30 -7.99 15.14
N PHE A 166 -9.49 -6.93 15.24
CA PHE A 166 -8.43 -6.84 16.24
C PHE A 166 -9.01 -6.32 17.57
N HIS A 167 -8.41 -6.73 18.68
CA HIS A 167 -8.85 -6.44 20.05
C HIS A 167 -9.30 -4.97 20.27
N SER A 168 -10.61 -4.75 20.48
CA SER A 168 -11.10 -3.62 21.26
C SER A 168 -12.44 -3.97 21.93
N ASP A 169 -12.38 -4.28 23.23
CA ASP A 169 -13.55 -4.61 24.05
C ASP A 169 -14.48 -3.42 24.33
N LEU A 170 -14.19 -2.21 23.84
CA LEU A 170 -15.08 -1.05 23.96
C LEU A 170 -15.49 -0.50 22.58
N GLN A 171 -16.56 -1.10 22.08
CA GLN A 171 -17.63 -0.48 21.30
C GLN A 171 -17.28 0.03 19.89
N ALA A 172 -17.51 -0.82 18.89
CA ALA A 172 -18.69 -0.74 18.01
C ALA A 172 -18.43 -1.55 16.74
N VAL A 173 -19.21 -2.62 16.52
CA VAL A 173 -19.66 -3.06 15.18
C VAL A 173 -18.60 -2.94 14.07
N HIS A 174 -17.45 -3.60 14.22
CA HIS A 174 -16.78 -4.12 13.03
C HIS A 174 -17.12 -5.60 13.00
N GLU A 175 -18.32 -5.88 12.46
CA GLU A 175 -18.56 -7.17 11.84
C GLU A 175 -17.40 -7.38 10.87
N GLY A 176 -16.66 -8.48 11.01
CA GLY A 176 -15.52 -8.74 10.13
C GLY A 176 -15.97 -8.57 8.69
N ASP A 177 -15.37 -7.61 7.98
CA ASP A 177 -15.80 -7.24 6.63
C ASP A 177 -15.01 -8.09 5.65
N GLY A 178 -15.52 -9.31 5.40
CA GLY A 178 -14.96 -10.23 4.40
C GLY A 178 -14.83 -9.58 3.03
N ASP A 179 -15.76 -8.71 2.64
CA ASP A 179 -15.73 -7.97 1.38
C ASP A 179 -14.59 -6.93 1.36
N MET A 180 -14.29 -6.29 2.49
CA MET A 180 -13.13 -5.41 2.62
C MET A 180 -11.81 -6.19 2.55
N LEU A 181 -11.72 -7.36 3.20
CA LEU A 181 -10.54 -8.21 3.11
C LEU A 181 -10.32 -8.71 1.67
N ASP A 182 -11.38 -9.16 1.01
CA ASP A 182 -11.32 -9.64 -0.38
C ASP A 182 -10.90 -8.52 -1.33
N ARG A 183 -11.48 -7.32 -1.19
CA ARG A 183 -11.08 -6.14 -1.98
C ARG A 183 -9.61 -5.77 -1.77
N ALA A 184 -9.14 -5.71 -0.52
CA ALA A 184 -7.74 -5.44 -0.20
C ALA A 184 -6.82 -6.53 -0.79
N SER A 185 -7.23 -7.79 -0.70
CA SER A 185 -6.47 -8.92 -1.25
C SER A 185 -6.41 -8.91 -2.77
N GLY A 186 -7.52 -8.55 -3.42
CA GLY A 186 -7.60 -8.30 -4.85
C GLY A 186 -6.68 -7.18 -5.30
N ALA A 187 -6.60 -6.09 -4.52
CA ALA A 187 -5.69 -4.96 -4.79
C ALA A 187 -4.22 -5.39 -4.71
N ILE A 188 -3.79 -6.10 -3.66
CA ILE A 188 -2.43 -6.63 -3.51
C ILE A 188 -2.06 -7.53 -4.69
N ARG A 189 -2.96 -8.44 -5.08
CA ARG A 189 -2.77 -9.32 -6.24
C ARG A 189 -2.64 -8.52 -7.53
N GLY A 190 -3.52 -7.54 -7.74
CA GLY A 190 -3.49 -6.66 -8.91
C GLY A 190 -2.18 -5.89 -9.02
N ARG A 191 -1.69 -5.31 -7.92
CA ARG A 191 -0.41 -4.59 -7.87
C ARG A 191 0.77 -5.51 -8.14
N SER A 192 0.76 -6.71 -7.59
CA SER A 192 1.81 -7.73 -7.82
C SER A 192 1.91 -8.13 -9.29
N LEU A 193 0.76 -8.35 -9.94
CA LEU A 193 0.69 -8.64 -11.38
C LEU A 193 1.15 -7.45 -12.22
N ARG A 194 0.82 -6.23 -11.79
CA ARG A 194 1.25 -5.00 -12.45
C ARG A 194 2.76 -4.79 -12.37
N VAL A 195 3.36 -5.05 -11.20
CA VAL A 195 4.82 -5.10 -11.00
C VAL A 195 5.45 -6.11 -11.94
N CYS A 196 4.93 -7.33 -12.00
CA CYS A 196 5.46 -8.33 -12.91
C CYS A 196 5.42 -7.87 -14.37
N SER A 197 4.30 -7.29 -14.81
CA SER A 197 4.11 -6.85 -16.18
C SER A 197 5.03 -5.69 -16.56
N ALA A 198 5.22 -4.72 -15.66
CA ALA A 198 6.11 -3.58 -15.88
C ALA A 198 7.58 -4.02 -15.96
N VAL A 199 8.00 -4.90 -15.04
CA VAL A 199 9.38 -5.41 -15.00
C VAL A 199 9.66 -6.32 -16.20
N ASP A 200 8.76 -7.23 -16.55
CA ASP A 200 8.91 -8.08 -17.74
C ASP A 200 9.04 -7.22 -19.02
N ALA A 201 8.20 -6.19 -19.18
CA ALA A 201 8.25 -5.29 -20.33
C ALA A 201 9.57 -4.51 -20.42
N GLU A 202 10.07 -3.99 -19.29
CA GLU A 202 11.37 -3.30 -19.23
C GLU A 202 12.51 -4.28 -19.58
N MET A 203 12.52 -5.46 -18.97
CA MET A 203 13.57 -6.46 -19.20
C MET A 203 13.54 -7.06 -20.62
N ASP A 204 12.39 -7.11 -21.27
CA ASP A 204 12.24 -7.54 -22.66
C ASP A 204 12.72 -6.48 -23.67
N SER A 205 12.76 -5.21 -23.27
CA SER A 205 13.31 -4.12 -24.08
C SER A 205 14.85 -4.12 -24.11
N LEU A 206 15.48 -4.75 -23.12
CA LEU A 206 16.93 -4.83 -22.96
C LEU A 206 17.53 -6.05 -23.69
N GLN A 207 18.83 -6.00 -23.99
CA GLN A 207 19.52 -7.17 -24.52
C GLN A 207 19.64 -8.28 -23.46
N PRO A 208 19.42 -9.55 -23.83
CA PRO A 208 19.57 -10.68 -22.92
C PRO A 208 20.95 -10.72 -22.27
N SER A 209 20.98 -10.79 -20.95
CA SER A 209 22.18 -10.80 -20.12
C SER A 209 21.92 -11.49 -18.78
N THR A 210 22.99 -11.79 -18.03
CA THR A 210 22.87 -12.31 -16.66
C THR A 210 22.06 -11.39 -15.75
N TYR A 211 22.07 -10.08 -16.02
CA TYR A 211 21.24 -9.10 -15.32
C TYR A 211 19.76 -9.31 -15.62
N THR A 212 19.37 -9.31 -16.90
CA THR A 212 17.96 -9.51 -17.29
C THR A 212 17.44 -10.87 -16.81
N ASP A 213 18.28 -11.91 -16.83
CA ASP A 213 17.91 -13.24 -16.33
C ASP A 213 17.68 -13.25 -14.82
N ARG A 214 18.51 -12.53 -14.05
CA ARG A 214 18.34 -12.40 -12.58
C ARG A 214 17.04 -11.67 -12.23
N VAL A 215 16.74 -10.56 -12.91
CA VAL A 215 15.52 -9.78 -12.67
C VAL A 215 14.29 -10.58 -13.09
N LYS A 216 14.33 -11.28 -14.24
CA LYS A 216 13.26 -12.18 -14.67
C LYS A 216 13.04 -13.34 -13.69
N LEU A 217 14.09 -13.87 -13.08
CA LEU A 217 13.97 -14.88 -12.03
C LEU A 217 13.27 -14.33 -10.77
N ALA A 218 13.65 -13.14 -10.31
CA ALA A 218 12.98 -12.46 -9.19
C ALA A 218 11.50 -12.19 -9.52
N THR A 219 11.20 -11.82 -10.76
CA THR A 219 9.84 -11.57 -11.25
C THR A 219 8.99 -12.86 -11.27
N ARG A 220 9.57 -13.99 -11.67
CA ARG A 220 8.90 -15.30 -11.58
C ARG A 220 8.58 -15.68 -10.14
N ARG A 221 9.51 -15.43 -9.20
CA ARG A 221 9.26 -15.67 -7.77
C ARG A 221 8.10 -14.84 -7.25
N LEU A 222 8.01 -13.55 -7.58
CA LEU A 222 6.86 -12.72 -7.21
C LEU A 222 5.55 -13.31 -7.75
N ARG A 223 5.53 -13.87 -8.96
CA ARG A 223 4.35 -14.52 -9.52
C ARG A 223 3.95 -15.76 -8.71
N ASP A 224 4.92 -16.57 -8.31
CA ASP A 224 4.69 -17.78 -7.51
C ASP A 224 4.21 -17.42 -6.08
N GLU A 225 4.86 -16.46 -5.44
CA GLU A 225 4.47 -15.96 -4.10
C GLU A 225 3.11 -15.26 -4.13
N SER A 226 2.80 -14.50 -5.18
CA SER A 226 1.48 -13.87 -5.35
C SER A 226 0.36 -14.90 -5.50
N ASN A 227 0.64 -16.06 -6.12
CA ASN A 227 -0.32 -17.16 -6.21
C ASN A 227 -0.54 -17.83 -4.84
N GLN A 228 0.53 -18.06 -4.08
CA GLN A 228 0.45 -18.60 -2.72
C GLN A 228 -0.31 -17.63 -1.79
N TYR A 229 -0.02 -16.34 -1.90
CA TYR A 229 -0.74 -15.28 -1.21
C TYR A 229 -2.23 -15.33 -1.47
N ALA A 230 -2.64 -15.43 -2.75
CA ALA A 230 -4.06 -15.46 -3.12
C ALA A 230 -4.80 -16.62 -2.44
N ILE A 231 -4.21 -17.82 -2.43
CA ILE A 231 -4.79 -19.01 -1.79
C ILE A 231 -4.94 -18.79 -0.28
N ARG A 232 -3.92 -18.22 0.38
CA ARG A 232 -3.93 -17.98 1.82
C ARG A 232 -4.92 -16.88 2.22
N ALA A 233 -4.96 -15.79 1.46
CA ALA A 233 -5.88 -14.68 1.67
C ALA A 233 -7.34 -15.14 1.48
N GLU A 234 -7.64 -15.90 0.43
CA GLU A 234 -8.96 -16.50 0.18
C GLU A 234 -9.38 -17.44 1.31
N ALA A 235 -8.44 -18.21 1.87
CA ALA A 235 -8.71 -19.07 3.02
C ALA A 235 -9.08 -18.26 4.28
N VAL A 236 -8.44 -17.10 4.51
CA VAL A 236 -8.80 -16.20 5.61
C VAL A 236 -10.18 -15.58 5.37
N VAL A 237 -10.46 -15.08 4.16
CA VAL A 237 -11.78 -14.52 3.78
C VAL A 237 -12.88 -15.55 4.02
N THR A 238 -12.70 -16.78 3.53
CA THR A 238 -13.68 -17.87 3.69
C THR A 238 -13.97 -18.16 5.17
N ARG A 239 -12.94 -18.12 6.03
CA ARG A 239 -13.12 -18.34 7.48
C ARG A 239 -13.82 -17.19 8.16
N LEU A 240 -13.53 -15.95 7.77
CA LEU A 240 -14.23 -14.78 8.30
C LEU A 240 -15.71 -14.80 7.92
N GLU A 241 -16.04 -15.13 6.67
CA GLU A 241 -17.43 -15.29 6.22
C GLU A 241 -18.17 -16.42 6.94
N ALA A 242 -17.49 -17.56 7.16
CA ALA A 242 -18.09 -18.72 7.83
C ALA A 242 -18.33 -18.52 9.33
N THR A 243 -17.43 -17.79 10.00
CA THR A 243 -17.44 -17.64 11.46
C THR A 243 -18.27 -16.43 11.91
N GLY A 244 -18.37 -15.41 11.05
CA GLY A 244 -19.12 -14.19 11.33
C GLY A 244 -18.68 -13.51 12.65
N PRO A 245 -19.60 -12.88 13.42
CA PRO A 245 -19.27 -12.19 14.65
C PRO A 245 -18.90 -13.12 15.83
N ASN A 246 -19.00 -14.45 15.65
CA ASN A 246 -18.82 -15.44 16.73
C ASN A 246 -17.40 -16.02 16.80
N SER A 247 -16.42 -15.41 16.12
CA SER A 247 -15.03 -15.88 16.16
C SER A 247 -14.46 -15.83 17.58
N THR A 248 -13.63 -16.82 17.93
CA THR A 248 -12.85 -16.77 19.17
C THR A 248 -11.62 -15.88 18.98
N GLN A 249 -11.05 -15.39 20.09
CA GLN A 249 -9.83 -14.56 20.03
C GLN A 249 -8.67 -15.32 19.37
N GLU A 250 -8.49 -16.61 19.69
CA GLU A 250 -7.45 -17.45 19.12
C GLU A 250 -7.60 -17.66 17.60
N GLU A 251 -8.83 -17.72 17.09
CA GLU A 251 -9.09 -17.79 15.65
C GLU A 251 -8.75 -16.49 14.95
N ARG A 252 -9.09 -15.34 15.55
CA ARG A 252 -8.77 -14.02 14.98
C ARG A 252 -7.28 -13.73 14.96
N ASP A 253 -6.56 -14.10 16.02
CA ASP A 253 -5.10 -13.94 16.07
C ASP A 253 -4.44 -14.84 15.02
N ARG A 254 -4.90 -16.08 14.88
CA ARG A 254 -4.44 -17.00 13.82
C ARG A 254 -4.69 -16.44 12.42
N ASP A 255 -5.88 -15.90 12.16
CA ASP A 255 -6.25 -15.34 10.87
C ASP A 255 -5.45 -14.08 10.54
N SER A 256 -5.23 -13.22 11.55
CA SER A 256 -4.36 -12.04 11.44
C SER A 256 -2.92 -12.43 11.12
N ASP A 257 -2.35 -13.38 11.86
CA ASP A 257 -0.99 -13.87 11.64
C ASP A 257 -0.85 -14.55 10.29
N GLU A 258 -1.84 -15.34 9.85
CA GLU A 258 -1.81 -15.97 8.53
C GLU A 258 -1.83 -14.92 7.43
N PHE A 259 -2.69 -13.90 7.54
CA PHE A 259 -2.79 -12.82 6.55
C PHE A 259 -1.53 -11.96 6.51
N ILE A 260 -0.95 -11.59 7.66
CA ILE A 260 0.32 -10.85 7.74
C ILE A 260 1.45 -11.64 7.10
N ASN A 261 1.55 -12.93 7.41
CA ASN A 261 2.55 -13.81 6.82
C ASN A 261 2.37 -13.93 5.30
N ALA A 262 1.14 -13.98 4.80
CA ALA A 262 0.86 -14.01 3.37
C ALA A 262 1.27 -12.68 2.70
N CYS A 263 0.91 -11.53 3.28
CA CYS A 263 1.29 -10.22 2.75
C CYS A 263 2.81 -10.01 2.72
N THR A 264 3.52 -10.55 3.73
CA THR A 264 4.98 -10.47 3.82
C THR A 264 5.67 -11.19 2.65
N LEU A 265 5.13 -12.34 2.19
CA LEU A 265 5.67 -13.06 1.03
C LEU A 265 5.69 -12.19 -0.23
N VAL A 266 4.57 -11.51 -0.51
CA VAL A 266 4.42 -10.64 -1.68
C VAL A 266 5.35 -9.44 -1.57
N HIS A 267 5.34 -8.77 -0.43
CA HIS A 267 6.17 -7.59 -0.19
C HIS A 267 7.67 -7.91 -0.31
N ASP A 268 8.12 -9.02 0.28
CA ASP A 268 9.52 -9.43 0.21
C ASP A 268 9.94 -9.83 -1.22
N ALA A 269 9.02 -10.41 -2.01
CA ALA A 269 9.25 -10.68 -3.42
C ALA A 269 9.33 -9.40 -4.28
N VAL A 270 8.56 -8.35 -3.97
CA VAL A 270 8.69 -7.03 -4.63
C VAL A 270 10.02 -6.38 -4.27
N LYS A 271 10.42 -6.42 -2.99
CA LYS A 271 11.77 -6.03 -2.56
C LYS A 271 12.85 -6.86 -3.25
N GLU A 272 12.55 -8.14 -3.52
CA GLU A 272 13.48 -9.03 -4.22
C GLU A 272 13.87 -8.45 -5.58
N ILE A 273 12.86 -8.04 -6.33
CA ILE A 273 12.98 -7.39 -7.64
C ILE A 273 13.72 -6.05 -7.53
N ARG A 274 13.35 -5.17 -6.58
CA ARG A 274 14.02 -3.87 -6.41
C ARG A 274 15.52 -4.04 -6.22
N ASN A 275 15.97 -4.92 -5.31
CA ASN A 275 17.43 -5.06 -5.14
C ASN A 275 18.08 -5.76 -6.34
N ALA A 276 17.37 -6.64 -7.06
CA ALA A 276 17.92 -7.23 -8.28
C ALA A 276 18.20 -6.18 -9.36
N LEU A 277 17.37 -5.13 -9.44
CA LEU A 277 17.58 -3.99 -10.33
C LEU A 277 18.78 -3.12 -9.90
N LEU A 278 18.95 -2.91 -8.58
CA LEU A 278 20.04 -2.09 -8.02
C LEU A 278 21.44 -2.68 -8.24
N VAL A 279 21.59 -4.01 -8.38
CA VAL A 279 22.92 -4.66 -8.50
C VAL A 279 23.68 -4.27 -9.79
N ASN A 280 23.01 -3.70 -10.79
CA ASN A 280 23.62 -3.32 -12.07
C ASN A 280 23.57 -1.82 -12.36
N ARG A 281 23.23 -0.99 -11.36
CA ARG A 281 23.19 0.47 -11.51
C ARG A 281 24.57 1.04 -11.80
N HIS A 282 24.65 2.04 -12.67
CA HIS A 282 25.87 2.84 -12.79
C HIS A 282 26.00 3.66 -11.49
N PRO A 283 27.21 3.85 -10.92
CA PRO A 283 27.41 4.61 -9.68
C PRO A 283 26.94 6.08 -9.73
N GLU A 284 26.46 6.57 -10.88
CA GLU A 284 25.89 7.91 -11.06
C GLU A 284 24.35 7.93 -11.07
N ASP A 285 23.69 6.76 -11.10
CA ASP A 285 22.23 6.66 -11.07
C ASP A 285 21.74 6.87 -9.62
N VAL A 286 21.30 8.10 -9.34
CA VAL A 286 20.80 8.52 -8.01
C VAL A 286 19.62 7.66 -7.61
N ASP A 287 19.69 7.06 -6.43
CA ASP A 287 18.56 6.31 -5.87
C ASP A 287 17.40 7.24 -5.55
N SER A 288 16.20 6.89 -6.03
CA SER A 288 14.97 7.66 -5.77
C SER A 288 14.66 7.71 -4.27
N ASP A 289 15.16 6.71 -3.52
CA ASP A 289 15.06 6.66 -2.06
C ASP A 289 16.25 7.35 -1.32
N ASN A 290 17.40 7.62 -1.97
CA ASN A 290 18.59 8.19 -1.30
C ASN A 290 18.60 9.74 -1.19
N GLU A 291 17.63 10.47 -1.73
CA GLU A 291 17.56 11.94 -1.52
C GLU A 291 17.10 12.34 -0.10
N TYR A 292 16.88 11.37 0.80
CA TYR A 292 16.52 11.62 2.20
C TYR A 292 17.57 11.23 3.24
N GLU A 293 18.68 10.61 2.83
CA GLU A 293 19.80 10.29 3.73
C GLU A 293 21.05 11.12 3.35
N ASP A 294 20.93 12.45 3.40
CA ASP A 294 22.10 13.32 3.57
C ASP A 294 22.21 13.73 5.03
N ASP A 295 22.74 12.82 5.85
CA ASP A 295 23.71 13.17 6.88
C ASP A 295 24.43 11.90 7.36
N GLY A 296 25.52 11.52 6.67
CA GLY A 296 26.40 10.45 7.13
C GLY A 296 27.07 9.67 6.01
N GLN A 297 28.24 10.14 5.58
CA GLN A 297 29.18 9.42 4.72
C GLN A 297 29.24 7.91 5.02
N THR A 298 29.20 7.04 4.01
CA THR A 298 30.19 5.94 3.88
C THR A 298 30.15 5.21 2.54
N ASN A 299 31.33 4.68 2.20
CA ASN A 299 31.77 4.06 0.97
C ASN A 299 31.09 2.72 0.58
N VAL A 300 31.15 2.45 -0.72
CA VAL A 300 30.85 1.21 -1.45
C VAL A 300 31.69 -0.01 -0.99
N HIS A 301 31.06 -1.15 -0.67
CA HIS A 301 31.37 -2.50 -1.25
C HIS A 301 30.50 -3.68 -0.74
N ASP A 302 30.01 -4.46 -1.72
CA ASP A 302 29.82 -5.92 -1.88
C ASP A 302 28.96 -6.83 -0.96
N ASN A 303 27.83 -7.28 -1.55
CA ASN A 303 27.28 -8.65 -1.73
C ASN A 303 27.50 -9.75 -0.67
N ALA A 304 26.41 -10.15 0.02
CA ALA A 304 26.03 -11.57 0.28
C ALA A 304 24.60 -11.75 0.86
N SER A 305 23.69 -12.30 0.03
CA SER A 305 22.64 -13.29 0.36
C SER A 305 21.69 -13.11 1.59
N ARG A 306 20.49 -12.64 1.27
CA ARG A 306 19.12 -12.68 1.84
C ARG A 306 18.64 -13.73 2.88
N ILE A 307 19.44 -14.66 3.37
CA ILE A 307 19.15 -15.31 4.68
C ILE A 307 19.68 -14.41 5.82
N SER A 308 20.49 -13.43 5.42
CA SER A 308 21.20 -12.56 6.34
C SER A 308 20.31 -11.46 6.91
N GLU A 309 19.41 -10.76 6.20
CA GLU A 309 18.96 -9.40 6.60
C GLU A 309 18.39 -9.22 8.03
N GLY A 310 17.61 -10.17 8.58
CA GLY A 310 17.20 -10.13 10.00
C GLY A 310 18.36 -10.37 10.98
N GLU A 311 19.22 -11.35 10.68
CA GLU A 311 20.49 -11.55 11.40
C GLU A 311 21.56 -10.49 11.08
N ASN A 312 21.48 -9.82 9.92
CA ASN A 312 22.48 -8.92 9.34
C ASN A 312 22.25 -7.53 9.88
N GLN A 313 21.01 -7.09 10.05
CA GLN A 313 20.67 -5.84 10.75
C GLN A 313 20.98 -5.97 12.25
N GLN A 314 20.71 -7.12 12.88
CA GLN A 314 21.18 -7.42 14.24
C GLN A 314 22.71 -7.55 14.30
N LYS A 315 23.37 -8.15 13.31
CA LYS A 315 24.85 -8.19 13.20
C LYS A 315 25.46 -6.82 12.89
N ILE A 316 24.76 -5.93 12.20
CA ILE A 316 25.15 -4.53 11.97
C ILE A 316 25.08 -3.78 13.29
N MET A 317 23.99 -3.94 14.06
CA MET A 317 23.88 -3.44 15.46
C MET A 317 24.99 -4.01 16.36
N ARG A 318 25.38 -5.27 16.18
CA ARG A 318 26.55 -5.89 16.83
C ARG A 318 27.91 -5.42 16.30
N ARG A 319 27.99 -4.79 15.13
CA ARG A 319 29.24 -4.28 14.52
C ARG A 319 29.40 -2.76 14.64
N LEU A 320 28.42 -2.05 15.23
CA LEU A 320 28.58 -0.64 15.54
C LEU A 320 29.84 -0.42 16.41
N PRO A 321 30.59 0.68 16.17
CA PRO A 321 31.67 1.11 17.05
C PRO A 321 31.22 1.14 18.52
N GLU A 322 32.12 0.79 19.44
CA GLU A 322 31.78 0.74 20.88
C GLU A 322 31.24 2.08 21.41
N GLU A 323 31.67 3.20 20.83
CA GLU A 323 31.16 4.52 21.15
C GLU A 323 29.67 4.69 20.81
N ASP A 324 29.21 4.16 19.69
CA ASP A 324 27.82 4.31 19.25
C ASP A 324 26.89 3.30 19.93
N LYS A 325 27.39 2.08 20.19
CA LYS A 325 26.68 1.16 21.09
C LYS A 325 26.48 1.74 22.48
N LYS A 326 27.49 2.47 22.99
CA LYS A 326 27.39 3.14 24.29
C LYS A 326 26.34 4.25 24.26
N LYS A 327 26.28 5.06 23.20
CA LYS A 327 25.23 6.08 23.02
C LYS A 327 23.82 5.47 22.93
N ILE A 328 23.67 4.39 22.17
CA ILE A 328 22.40 3.65 22.05
C ILE A 328 22.01 3.09 23.42
N GLN A 329 22.95 2.47 24.13
CA GLN A 329 22.73 1.91 25.46
C GLN A 329 22.33 2.99 26.47
N GLU A 330 22.97 4.16 26.44
CA GLU A 330 22.60 5.32 27.26
C GLU A 330 21.16 5.79 26.95
N GLN A 331 20.77 5.87 25.66
CA GLN A 331 19.40 6.22 25.28
C GLN A 331 18.37 5.17 25.72
N ILE A 332 18.70 3.89 25.62
CA ILE A 332 17.85 2.79 26.09
C ILE A 332 17.68 2.84 27.61
N ASP A 333 18.72 3.19 28.36
CA ASP A 333 18.64 3.28 29.82
C ASP A 333 17.81 4.50 30.25
N VAL A 334 17.91 5.61 29.53
CA VAL A 334 17.00 6.76 29.68
C VAL A 334 15.55 6.39 29.34
N PHE A 335 15.34 5.63 28.27
CA PHE A 335 14.02 5.10 27.91
C PHE A 335 13.47 4.21 29.02
N LYS A 336 14.26 3.26 29.56
CA LYS A 336 13.83 2.38 30.66
C LYS A 336 13.47 3.15 31.93
N ILE A 337 14.23 4.19 32.28
CA ILE A 337 13.88 5.06 33.41
C ILE A 337 12.52 5.73 33.17
N THR A 338 12.27 6.18 31.94
CA THR A 338 11.01 6.84 31.54
C THR A 338 9.85 5.83 31.51
N GLN A 339 10.08 4.63 30.98
CA GLN A 339 9.15 3.50 30.98
C GLN A 339 8.75 3.11 32.40
N THR A 340 9.71 2.88 33.31
CA THR A 340 9.38 2.49 34.69
C THR A 340 8.63 3.61 35.43
N LYS A 341 8.93 4.88 35.15
CA LYS A 341 8.12 6.00 35.68
C LYS A 341 6.71 5.97 35.11
N PHE A 342 6.57 5.74 33.81
CA PHE A 342 5.28 5.62 33.14
C PHE A 342 4.45 4.45 33.67
N GLU A 343 5.03 3.26 33.80
CA GLU A 343 4.39 2.07 34.37
C GLU A 343 3.92 2.29 35.81
N ARG A 344 4.74 2.98 36.64
CA ARG A 344 4.35 3.36 38.00
C ARG A 344 3.20 4.38 38.03
N GLU A 345 3.15 5.31 37.08
CA GLU A 345 2.04 6.26 37.00
C GLU A 345 0.77 5.57 36.52
N VAL A 346 0.87 4.73 35.50
CA VAL A 346 -0.24 3.97 34.93
C VAL A 346 -0.81 2.96 35.93
N ALA A 347 0.02 2.28 36.73
CA ALA A 347 -0.42 1.31 37.73
C ALA A 347 -1.28 1.92 38.86
N LYS A 348 -1.33 3.26 38.97
CA LYS A 348 -2.21 3.96 39.93
C LYS A 348 -3.66 4.06 39.45
N TRP A 349 -3.89 3.80 38.16
CA TRP A 349 -5.20 3.95 37.52
C TRP A 349 -5.80 2.58 37.22
N ASP A 350 -7.08 2.42 37.51
CA ASP A 350 -7.84 1.22 37.12
C ASP A 350 -8.00 1.19 35.59
N GLU A 351 -7.85 -0.01 35.04
CA GLU A 351 -7.94 -0.28 33.60
C GLU A 351 -9.40 -0.47 33.16
N SER A 352 -10.29 -0.74 34.12
CA SER A 352 -11.71 -0.99 33.89
C SER A 352 -12.42 0.30 33.46
N GLY A 353 -12.48 0.54 32.15
CA GLY A 353 -13.21 1.66 31.54
C GLY A 353 -12.39 2.94 31.30
N ASN A 354 -11.06 2.87 31.33
CA ASN A 354 -10.18 4.01 31.02
C ASN A 354 -9.31 3.75 29.78
N ASP A 355 -9.87 4.06 28.61
CA ASP A 355 -9.24 3.84 27.30
C ASP A 355 -7.89 4.56 27.16
N ILE A 356 -7.67 5.69 27.86
CA ILE A 356 -6.41 6.42 27.82
C ILE A 356 -5.29 5.57 28.41
N ILE A 357 -5.57 4.86 29.51
CA ILE A 357 -4.60 4.02 30.19
C ILE A 357 -4.29 2.76 29.37
N VAL A 358 -5.32 2.13 28.80
CA VAL A 358 -5.16 0.95 27.93
C VAL A 358 -4.35 1.29 26.67
N LEU A 359 -4.66 2.39 25.99
CA LEU A 359 -3.93 2.86 24.81
C LEU A 359 -2.47 3.23 25.14
N ALA A 360 -2.25 3.88 26.28
CA ALA A 360 -0.91 4.27 26.69
C ALA A 360 -0.05 3.03 27.04
N LYS A 361 -0.63 1.99 27.66
CA LYS A 361 0.04 0.70 27.86
C LYS A 361 0.37 0.00 26.55
N HIS A 362 -0.56 -0.03 25.60
CA HIS A 362 -0.35 -0.63 24.27
C HIS A 362 0.78 0.09 23.50
N MET A 363 0.80 1.42 23.52
CA MET A 363 1.92 2.19 22.94
C MET A 363 3.25 1.89 23.65
N CYS A 364 3.25 1.75 24.98
CA CYS A 364 4.44 1.41 25.74
C CYS A 364 4.97 0.01 25.39
N MET A 365 4.08 -0.96 25.19
CA MET A 365 4.43 -2.32 24.75
C MET A 365 5.10 -2.29 23.36
N ILE A 366 4.50 -1.59 22.39
CA ILE A 366 5.06 -1.43 21.04
C ILE A 366 6.44 -0.73 21.08
N MET A 367 6.57 0.35 21.87
CA MET A 367 7.85 1.05 22.02
C MET A 367 8.92 0.20 22.74
N THR A 368 8.51 -0.70 23.64
CA THR A 368 9.41 -1.64 24.31
C THR A 368 9.91 -2.68 23.31
N ASP A 369 9.03 -3.24 22.50
CA ASP A 369 9.39 -4.20 21.44
C ASP A 369 10.34 -3.56 20.41
N MET A 370 10.07 -2.31 20.01
CA MET A 370 10.97 -1.54 19.13
C MET A 370 12.34 -1.25 19.78
N THR A 371 12.36 -1.01 21.10
CA THR A 371 13.61 -0.76 21.83
C THR A 371 14.40 -2.05 22.03
N ASP A 372 13.73 -3.17 22.30
CA ASP A 372 14.36 -4.48 22.46
C ASP A 372 14.89 -5.05 21.14
N PHE A 373 14.31 -4.65 20.00
CA PHE A 373 14.88 -4.90 18.66
C PHE A 373 16.32 -4.36 18.52
N THR A 374 16.63 -3.24 19.19
CA THR A 374 17.99 -2.67 19.22
C THR A 374 18.95 -3.40 20.17
N ARG A 375 18.44 -4.36 20.95
CA ARG A 375 19.12 -4.97 22.11
C ARG A 375 19.15 -6.50 22.06
N ASP A 376 19.46 -7.08 20.90
CA ASP A 376 20.09 -8.40 20.76
C ASP A 376 19.58 -9.57 21.63
N ARG A 377 18.28 -9.62 21.97
CA ARG A 377 17.66 -10.75 22.68
C ARG A 377 16.69 -11.49 21.77
N LEU A 378 17.07 -12.72 21.43
CA LEU A 378 16.19 -13.74 20.82
C LEU A 378 14.91 -13.86 21.67
N GLY A 379 13.77 -13.50 21.10
CA GLY A 379 12.48 -13.60 21.80
C GLY A 379 11.27 -13.68 20.88
N SER A 380 11.25 -12.97 19.75
CA SER A 380 10.23 -13.17 18.72
C SER A 380 10.79 -12.72 17.37
N VAL A 381 10.39 -13.39 16.31
CA VAL A 381 10.90 -13.18 14.94
C VAL A 381 10.30 -11.87 14.41
N TYR A 382 10.87 -10.74 14.84
CA TYR A 382 10.49 -9.42 14.35
C TYR A 382 11.29 -9.09 13.09
N THR A 383 10.60 -9.06 11.94
CA THR A 383 11.14 -8.61 10.65
C THR A 383 11.11 -7.06 10.61
N SER A 384 11.91 -6.42 9.75
CA SER A 384 11.88 -4.95 9.54
C SER A 384 10.47 -4.42 9.21
N MET A 385 9.64 -5.25 8.57
CA MET A 385 8.21 -5.00 8.38
C MET A 385 7.44 -4.87 9.70
N SER A 386 7.68 -5.74 10.67
CA SER A 386 7.05 -5.65 12.00
C SER A 386 7.43 -4.35 12.71
N GLY A 387 8.67 -3.85 12.55
CA GLY A 387 9.12 -2.56 13.08
C GLY A 387 8.49 -1.35 12.39
N ILE A 388 8.34 -1.39 11.06
CA ILE A 388 7.68 -0.32 10.27
C ILE A 388 6.17 -0.30 10.53
N VAL A 389 5.54 -1.47 10.60
CA VAL A 389 4.12 -1.63 10.96
C VAL A 389 3.90 -1.18 12.41
N ALA A 390 4.74 -1.59 13.36
CA ALA A 390 4.73 -1.11 14.74
C ALA A 390 4.85 0.42 14.84
N SER A 391 5.82 1.01 14.12
CA SER A 391 6.03 2.46 14.08
C SER A 391 4.84 3.20 13.48
N ARG A 392 4.24 2.68 12.41
CA ARG A 392 3.06 3.26 11.77
C ARG A 392 1.79 3.06 12.61
N CYS A 393 1.71 2.05 13.47
CA CYS A 393 0.63 1.85 14.45
C CYS A 393 0.70 2.83 15.63
N LEU A 394 1.87 3.40 15.96
CA LEU A 394 2.01 4.40 17.02
C LEU A 394 1.29 5.73 16.68
N ALA A 395 1.31 6.15 15.41
CA ALA A 395 0.74 7.44 15.00
C ALA A 395 -0.81 7.51 15.13
N PRO A 396 -1.60 6.48 14.72
CA PRO A 396 -3.02 6.40 15.01
C PRO A 396 -3.34 6.34 16.50
N ASN A 397 -2.57 5.57 17.29
CA ASN A 397 -2.76 5.47 18.74
C ASN A 397 -2.51 6.81 19.45
N TYR A 398 -1.46 7.55 19.06
CA TYR A 398 -1.22 8.92 19.53
C TYR A 398 -2.38 9.87 19.17
N LYS A 399 -2.89 9.82 17.93
CA LYS A 399 -4.04 10.62 17.49
C LYS A 399 -5.30 10.30 18.32
N ARG A 400 -5.52 9.04 18.67
CA ARG A 400 -6.66 8.60 19.52
C ARG A 400 -6.51 9.08 20.96
N ILE A 401 -5.31 8.99 21.56
CA ILE A 401 -5.05 9.57 22.88
C ILE A 401 -5.32 11.07 22.85
N LEU A 402 -4.83 11.79 21.84
CA LEU A 402 -5.06 13.23 21.70
C LEU A 402 -6.56 13.57 21.62
N ALA A 403 -7.35 12.75 20.92
CA ALA A 403 -8.80 12.89 20.83
C ALA A 403 -9.50 12.64 22.18
N CYS A 404 -9.12 11.57 22.90
CA CYS A 404 -9.65 11.26 24.23
C CYS A 404 -9.29 12.35 25.25
N THR A 405 -8.06 12.87 25.22
CA THR A 405 -7.63 13.98 26.08
C THR A 405 -8.39 15.27 25.77
N ARG A 406 -8.65 15.59 24.49
CA ARG A 406 -9.49 16.72 24.08
C ARG A 406 -10.94 16.58 24.56
N ARG A 407 -11.49 15.37 24.53
CA ARG A 407 -12.84 15.08 25.02
C ARG A 407 -12.93 15.18 26.54
N ALA A 408 -11.94 14.67 27.26
CA ALA A 408 -11.84 14.78 28.72
C ALA A 408 -11.66 16.23 29.17
N THR A 409 -10.85 17.03 28.47
CA THR A 409 -10.72 18.48 28.75
C THR A 409 -12.03 19.22 28.49
N HIS A 410 -12.75 18.90 27.41
CA HIS A 410 -14.06 19.49 27.15
C HIS A 410 -15.09 19.15 28.24
N VAL A 411 -15.13 17.90 28.72
CA VAL A 411 -16.00 17.47 29.84
C VAL A 411 -15.60 18.14 31.16
N MET A 412 -14.31 18.25 31.45
CA MET A 412 -13.80 18.95 32.63
C MET A 412 -14.15 20.45 32.61
N ILE A 413 -13.99 21.11 31.46
CA ILE A 413 -14.38 22.52 31.28
C ILE A 413 -15.90 22.70 31.41
N SER A 414 -16.69 21.80 30.83
CA SER A 414 -18.16 21.85 30.93
C SER A 414 -18.65 21.64 32.36
N ASN A 415 -18.06 20.69 33.10
CA ASN A 415 -18.38 20.46 34.52
C ASN A 415 -17.94 21.63 35.41
N HIS A 416 -16.82 22.31 35.06
CA HIS A 416 -16.36 23.48 35.78
C HIS A 416 -17.28 24.69 35.58
N ILE A 417 -17.85 24.85 34.37
CA ILE A 417 -18.86 25.88 34.04
C ILE A 417 -20.18 25.60 34.78
N ASP A 418 -20.61 24.34 34.90
CA ASP A 418 -21.83 23.96 35.64
C ASP A 418 -21.70 24.15 37.16
N HIS A 419 -20.51 23.98 37.73
CA HIS A 419 -20.29 24.28 39.16
C HIS A 419 -20.30 25.78 39.48
N SER A 420 -19.98 26.63 38.50
CA SER A 420 -20.12 28.10 38.61
C SER A 420 -21.53 28.63 38.31
N ARG A 421 -22.48 27.78 37.90
CA ARG A 421 -23.89 28.15 37.62
C ARG A 421 -24.90 27.65 38.66
N ARG A 422 -24.46 27.01 39.75
CA ARG A 422 -25.36 26.69 40.87
C ARG A 422 -25.56 27.95 41.73
N PRO A 423 -26.78 28.49 41.84
CA PRO A 423 -27.05 29.59 42.76
C PRO A 423 -26.96 29.08 44.21
N ILE A 424 -26.43 29.91 45.09
CA ILE A 424 -26.39 29.70 46.56
C ILE A 424 -27.81 29.62 47.11
#